data_AF-A0A7C7WNW1-F1
#
_entry.id   AF-A0A7C7WNW1-F1
#
_cell.length_a   1.000
_cell.length_b   1.000
_cell.length_c   1.000
_cell.angle_alpha   90.00
_cell.angle_beta   90.00
_cell.angle_gamma   90.00
#
_symmetry.space_group_name_H-M   'P 1'
#
loop_
_entity.id
_entity.type
_entity.pdbx_description
1 polymer ?
#
loop_
_entity_poly.entity_id
_entity_poly.type
_entity_poly.pdbx_seq_one_letter_code
_entity_poly.pdbx_strand_id
1 'polypeptide(L)' 'MPTTVHIPPTLLKSVDRRAKALGVSRNRIIVRALEQAAKERLRCRDHGPSTSAGGGRLRH' A
#
# COMPACT_ATOMS: atom_id res chain seq x y z
N MET A 1 -17.74 2.89 -9.61
CA MET A 1 -17.27 3.51 -10.88
C MET A 1 -15.78 3.30 -11.00
N PRO A 2 -15.26 2.83 -12.15
CA PRO A 2 -13.82 2.78 -12.38
C PRO A 2 -13.28 4.21 -12.53
N THR A 3 -12.18 4.52 -11.86
CA THR A 3 -11.46 5.79 -12.01
C THR A 3 -10.36 5.64 -13.05
N THR A 4 -10.26 6.60 -13.97
CA THR A 4 -9.18 6.63 -14.97
C THR A 4 -8.00 7.38 -14.38
N VAL A 5 -6.82 6.75 -14.39
CA VAL A 5 -5.59 7.35 -13.89
C VAL A 5 -4.55 7.32 -15.00
N HIS A 6 -3.88 8.46 -15.23
CA HIS A 6 -2.81 8.52 -16.21
C HIS A 6 -1.54 7.90 -15.64
N ILE A 7 -1.02 6.90 -16.34
CA ILE A 7 0.20 6.19 -15.99
C ILE A 7 1.22 6.42 -17.11
N PRO A 8 2.47 6.81 -16.79
CA PRO A 8 3.51 6.97 -17.81
C PRO A 8 3.69 5.70 -18.66
N PRO A 9 3.88 5.83 -19.98
CA PRO A 9 3.94 4.67 -20.88
C PRO A 9 5.13 3.74 -20.59
N THR A 10 6.23 4.29 -20.08
CA THR A 10 7.41 3.52 -19.68
C THR A 10 7.10 2.60 -18.49
N LEU A 11 6.37 3.09 -17.50
CA LEU A 11 5.91 2.31 -16.35
C LEU A 11 4.91 1.25 -16.80
N LEU A 12 3.96 1.63 -17.66
CA LEU A 12 2.92 0.74 -18.17
C LEU A 12 3.53 -0.46 -18.91
N LYS A 13 4.56 -0.25 -19.73
CA LYS A 13 5.30 -1.33 -20.42
C LYS A 13 5.93 -2.33 -19.44
N SER A 14 6.47 -1.86 -18.33
CA SER A 14 7.06 -2.74 -17.30
C SER A 14 5.99 -3.55 -16.58
N VAL A 15 4.85 -2.93 -16.28
CA VAL A 15 3.67 -3.63 -15.71
C VAL A 15 3.15 -4.68 -16.67
N ASP A 16 3.04 -4.36 -17.97
CA ASP A 16 2.59 -5.29 -19.00
C ASP A 16 3.47 -6.53 -19.11
N ARG A 17 4.80 -6.36 -19.14
CA ARG A 17 5.74 -7.48 -19.14
C ARG A 17 5.52 -8.40 -17.95
N ARG A 18 5.33 -7.82 -16.76
CA ARG A 18 5.11 -8.58 -15.53
C ARG A 18 3.75 -9.29 -15.52
N ALA A 19 2.71 -8.62 -16.01
CA ALA A 19 1.37 -9.20 -16.14
C ALA A 19 1.38 -10.41 -17.09
N LYS A 20 2.05 -10.28 -18.24
CA LYS A 20 2.23 -11.38 -19.21
C LYS A 20 3.01 -12.55 -18.62
N ALA A 21 4.11 -12.29 -17.93
CA ALA A 21 4.91 -13.34 -17.28
C ALA A 21 4.13 -14.11 -16.20
N LEU A 22 3.19 -13.43 -15.52
CA LEU A 22 2.38 -14.02 -14.46
C LEU A 22 1.02 -14.55 -14.94
N GLY A 23 0.67 -14.39 -16.23
CA GLY A 23 -0.62 -14.81 -16.78
C GLY A 23 -1.83 -14.09 -16.15
N VAL A 24 -1.66 -12.86 -15.67
CA VAL A 24 -2.72 -12.07 -15.02
C VAL A 24 -3.03 -10.80 -15.81
N SER A 25 -4.20 -10.21 -15.56
CA SER A 25 -4.53 -8.92 -16.16
C SER A 25 -3.62 -7.81 -15.60
N ARG A 26 -3.27 -6.85 -16.48
CA ARG A 26 -2.54 -5.63 -16.11
C ARG A 26 -3.20 -4.91 -14.94
N ASN A 27 -4.52 -4.76 -14.99
CA ASN A 27 -5.28 -4.05 -13.96
C ASN A 27 -5.11 -4.70 -12.58
N ARG A 28 -5.03 -6.04 -12.52
CA ARG A 28 -4.82 -6.75 -11.26
C ARG A 28 -3.46 -6.44 -10.62
N ILE A 29 -2.42 -6.24 -11.43
CA ILE A 29 -1.10 -5.80 -10.93
C ILE A 29 -1.20 -4.36 -10.40
N ILE A 30 -1.85 -3.46 -11.16
CA ILE A 30 -1.98 -2.04 -10.79
C ILE A 30 -2.76 -1.89 -9.48
N VAL A 31 -3.93 -2.54 -9.38
CA VAL A 31 -4.77 -2.49 -8.18
C VAL A 31 -4.00 -2.99 -6.95
N ARG A 32 -3.33 -4.15 -7.05
CA ARG A 32 -2.53 -4.68 -5.94
C ARG A 32 -1.40 -3.75 -5.49
N ALA A 33 -0.71 -3.13 -6.43
CA ALA A 33 0.34 -2.17 -6.12
C ALA A 33 -0.21 -0.94 -5.39
N LEU A 34 -1.37 -0.43 -5.84
CA LEU A 34 -2.05 0.70 -5.20
C LEU A 34 -2.52 0.35 -3.79
N GLU A 35 -3.13 -0.83 -3.59
CA GLU A 35 -3.57 -1.30 -2.27
C GLU A 35 -2.41 -1.40 -1.29
N GLN A 36 -1.27 -1.94 -1.72
CA GLN A 36 -0.06 -2.06 -0.88
C GLN A 36 0.49 -0.67 -0.51
N ALA A 37 0.64 0.22 -1.48
CA ALA A 37 1.15 1.57 -1.24
C ALA A 37 0.21 2.41 -0.36
N ALA A 38 -1.10 2.24 -0.52
CA ALA A 38 -2.09 2.90 0.33
C ALA A 38 -2.00 2.41 1.78
N LYS A 39 -1.86 1.09 1.99
CA LYS A 39 -1.71 0.50 3.33
C LYS A 39 -0.44 0.97 4.03
N GLU A 40 0.67 1.08 3.31
CA GLU A 40 1.94 1.56 3.86
C GLU A 40 1.86 3.02 4.29
N ARG A 41 1.22 3.88 3.48
CA ARG A 41 0.97 5.28 3.84
C ARG A 41 0.02 5.46 5.03
N LEU A 42 -0.94 4.56 5.21
CA LEU A 42 -1.82 4.57 6.38
C LEU A 42 -1.06 4.17 7.65
N ARG A 43 -0.18 3.17 7.59
CA ARG A 43 0.66 2.78 8.73
C ARG A 43 1.55 3.91 9.26
N CYS A 44 2.03 4.81 8.40
CA CYS A 44 2.79 5.99 8.85
C CYS A 44 1.91 7.09 9.48
N ARG A 45 0.61 7.14 9.18
CA ARG A 45 -0.33 8.11 9.77
C ARG A 45 -1.00 7.62 11.04
N ASP A 46 -1.13 6.30 11.22
CA ASP A 46 -1.83 5.69 12.35
C ASP A 46 -0.95 5.47 13.60
N HIS A 47 0.34 5.79 13.55
CA HIS A 47 1.14 5.96 14.78
C HIS A 47 0.90 7.35 15.39
N GLY A 48 -0.25 7.52 16.04
CA GLY A 48 -0.39 8.47 17.14
C GLY A 48 0.61 8.11 18.26
N PRO A 49 1.03 9.08 19.10
CA PRO A 49 2.05 8.85 20.11
C PRO A 49 1.62 7.68 21.00
N SER A 50 2.35 6.57 20.94
CA SER A 50 2.26 5.53 21.95
C SER A 50 2.67 6.14 23.28
N THR A 51 1.68 6.62 24.04
CA THR A 51 1.82 6.86 25.47
C THR A 51 1.98 5.50 26.13
N SER A 52 3.20 4.96 26.05
CA SER A 52 3.74 4.03 27.02
C SER A 52 3.87 4.79 28.34
N ALA A 53 2.74 4.98 29.02
CA ALA A 53 2.72 5.44 30.40
C ALA A 53 3.07 4.22 31.27
N GLY A 54 4.37 4.01 31.44
CA GLY A 54 4.90 3.28 32.58
C GLY A 54 4.32 3.90 33.85
N GLY A 55 3.64 3.09 34.64
CA GLY A 55 2.97 3.52 35.86
C GLY A 55 2.85 2.36 36.83
N GLY A 56 3.98 1.73 37.14
CA GLY A 56 4.08 0.85 38.30
C GLY A 56 3.69 1.65 39.55
N ARG A 57 2.59 1.27 40.19
CA ARG A 57 2.26 1.72 41.53
C ARG A 57 2.12 0.49 42.41
N LEU A 58 3.19 0.24 43.16
CA LEU A 58 3.21 -0.55 44.39
C LEU A 58 2.02 -0.14 45.26
N ARG A 59 1.25 -1.12 45.73
CA ARG A 59 0.35 -0.93 46.87
C ARG A 59 0.80 -1.88 47.97
N HIS A 60 1.01 -1.27 49.13
CA HIS A 60 1.27 -1.88 50.43
C HIS A 60 0.10 -2.74 50.89
#